data_AF-G1VD32-F1
#
_entry.id   AF-G1VD32-F1
#
_cell.length_a   1.000
_cell.length_b   1.000
_cell.length_c   1.000
_cell.angle_alpha   90.00
_cell.angle_beta   90.00
_cell.angle_gamma   90.00
#
_symmetry.space_group_name_H-M   'P 1'
#
loop_
_entity.id
_entity.type
_entity.pdbx_description
1 polymer ?
#
loop_
_entity_poly.entity_id
_entity_poly.type
_entity_poly.pdbx_seq_one_letter_code
_entity_poly.pdbx_strand_id
1 'polypeptide(L)' 'MSSFRATLELGGKEYDVLYSNYEFSRTTDKKGQPASSISGGRIS' A
#
# COMPACT_ATOMS: atom_id res chain seq x y z
N MET A 1 10.45 22.92 2.50
CA MET A 1 9.44 21.84 2.39
C MET A 1 10.14 20.66 1.75
N SER A 2 10.37 19.58 2.51
CA SER A 2 11.11 18.41 2.01
C SER A 2 10.25 17.67 0.97
N SER A 3 10.73 17.54 -0.27
CA SER A 3 10.07 16.72 -1.28
C SER A 3 10.51 15.27 -1.09
N PHE A 4 9.55 14.36 -0.89
CA PHE A 4 9.83 12.93 -0.92
C PHE A 4 10.07 12.49 -2.37
N ARG A 5 11.22 11.86 -2.62
CA ARG A 5 11.48 11.17 -3.90
C ARG A 5 11.18 9.69 -3.69
N ALA A 6 10.34 9.13 -4.53
CA ALA A 6 10.06 7.71 -4.59
C ALA A 6 10.36 7.21 -6.01
N THR A 7 10.99 6.04 -6.11
CA THR A 7 11.26 5.37 -7.37
C THR A 7 10.61 3.98 -7.34
N LEU A 8 10.02 3.58 -8.46
CA LEU A 8 9.40 2.28 -8.65
C LEU A 8 10.21 1.49 -9.66
N GLU A 9 10.71 0.33 -9.27
CA GLU A 9 11.38 -0.60 -10.16
C GLU A 9 10.41 -1.70 -10.61
N LEU A 10 10.14 -1.77 -11.92
CA LEU A 10 9.30 -2.81 -12.51
C LEU A 10 9.97 -3.36 -13.77
N GLY A 11 10.25 -4.66 -13.76
CA GLY A 11 10.86 -5.35 -14.91
C GLY A 11 12.25 -4.82 -15.28
N GLY A 12 13.05 -4.39 -14.29
CA GLY A 12 14.39 -3.84 -14.49
C GLY A 12 14.42 -2.42 -15.06
N LYS A 13 13.29 -1.71 -15.04
CA LYS A 13 13.19 -0.29 -15.39
C LYS A 13 12.77 0.51 -14.17
N GLU A 14 13.43 1.64 -13.95
CA GLU A 14 13.09 2.59 -12.91
C GLU A 14 12.13 3.67 -13.42
N TYR A 15 11.14 4.00 -12.60
CA TYR A 15 10.18 5.06 -12.83
C TYR A 15 10.17 6.02 -11.63
N ASP A 16 10.24 7.32 -11.88
CA ASP A 16 10.03 8.31 -10.82
C ASP A 16 8.53 8.37 -10.48
N VAL A 17 8.20 8.18 -9.20
CA VAL A 17 6.84 8.10 -8.69
C VAL A 17 6.40 9.49 -8.22
N LEU A 18 5.38 10.04 -8.89
CA LEU A 18 4.79 11.33 -8.53
C LEU A 18 3.79 11.19 -7.38
N TYR A 19 3.09 10.06 -7.31
CA TYR A 19 2.12 9.72 -6.27
C TYR A 19 1.99 8.20 -6.20
N SER A 20 1.92 7.65 -4.99
CA SER A 20 1.58 6.24 -4.79
C SER A 20 0.79 6.09 -3.50
N ASN A 21 -0.27 5.30 -3.55
CA ASN A 21 -1.07 4.94 -2.40
C ASN A 21 -1.12 3.41 -2.26
N TYR A 22 -0.97 2.92 -1.04
CA TYR A 22 -1.19 1.52 -0.70
C TYR A 22 -2.17 1.43 0.46
N GLU A 23 -3.19 0.59 0.32
CA GLU A 23 -4.18 0.38 1.37
C GLU A 23 -4.20 -1.08 1.83
N PHE A 24 -4.23 -1.25 3.15
CA PHE A 24 -4.47 -2.53 3.80
C PHE A 24 -5.75 -2.44 4.62
N SER A 25 -6.69 -3.33 4.35
CA SER A 25 -7.90 -3.47 5.14
C SER A 25 -7.84 -4.77 5.95
N ARG A 26 -8.30 -4.72 7.19
CA ARG A 26 -8.49 -5.92 8.02
C ARG A 26 -9.96 -6.02 8.36
N THR A 27 -10.56 -7.16 8.03
CA THR A 27 -11.92 -7.45 8.45
C THR A 27 -11.96 -7.67 9.96
N THR A 28 -12.92 -7.06 10.65
CA THR A 28 -13.17 -7.31 12.08
C THR A 28 -14.36 -8.26 12.23
N ASP A 29 -14.34 -9.10 13.26
CA ASP A 29 -15.49 -9.94 13.59
C ASP A 29 -16.63 -9.11 14.20
N LYS A 30 -17.80 -9.74 14.44
CA LYS A 30 -18.98 -9.07 15.04
C LYS A 30 -18.75 -8.53 16.47
N LYS A 31 -17.64 -8.88 17.12
CA LYS A 31 -17.22 -8.41 18.45
C LYS A 31 -16.06 -7.40 18.37
N GLY A 32 -15.69 -6.95 17.17
CA GLY A 32 -14.59 -6.00 16.96
C GLY A 32 -13.20 -6.60 17.12
N GLN A 33 -13.09 -7.93 17.23
CA GLN A 33 -11.78 -8.58 17.25
C GLN A 33 -11.20 -8.57 15.83
N PRO A 34 -9.92 -8.21 15.66
CA PRO A 34 -9.27 -8.26 14.35
C PRO A 34 -9.31 -9.70 13.83
N ALA A 35 -10.01 -9.96 12.73
CA ALA A 35 -9.99 -11.28 12.12
C ALA A 35 -8.57 -11.52 11.57
N SER A 36 -8.12 -12.77 11.64
CA SER A 36 -6.78 -13.17 11.19
C SER A 36 -6.55 -12.95 9.68
N SER A 37 -7.61 -12.70 8.91
CA SER A 37 -7.54 -12.40 7.48
C SER A 37 -7.28 -10.91 7.23
N ILE A 38 -6.14 -10.62 6.61
CA ILE A 38 -5.77 -9.29 6.11
C ILE A 38 -6.05 -9.30 4.59
N SER A 39 -6.84 -8.32 4.11
CA SER A 39 -7.12 -8.14 2.69
C SER A 39 -6.59 -6.78 2.24
N GLY A 40 -5.60 -6.77 1.36
CA GLY A 40 -4.98 -5.52 0.92
C GLY A 40 -3.77 -5.75 0.01
N GLY A 41 -3.02 -4.68 -0.24
CA GLY A 41 -1.85 -4.72 -1.11
C GLY A 41 -2.11 -4.25 -2.53
N ARG A 42 -3.24 -3.57 -2.77
CA ARG A 42 -3.42 -2.84 -4.03
C ARG A 42 -2.65 -1.52 -3.93
N ILE A 43 -1.67 -1.37 -4.82
CA ILE A 43 -0.89 -0.15 -4.99
C ILE A 43 -1.48 0.57 -6.21
N SER A 44 -1.83 1.85 -6.06
CA SER A 44 -2.34 2.73 -7.11
C SER A 44 -1.50 3.98 -7.28
#